data_AF-A0A090IWE7-F1
#
_entry.id   AF-A0A090IWE7-F1
#
_cell.length_a   1.000
_cell.length_b   1.000
_cell.length_c   1.000
_cell.angle_alpha   90.00
_cell.angle_beta   90.00
_cell.angle_gamma   90.00
#
_symmetry.space_group_name_H-M   'P 1'
#
loop_
_entity.id
_entity.type
_entity.pdbx_description
1 polymer ?
#
loop_
_entity_poly.entity_id
_entity_poly.type
_entity_poly.pdbx_seq_one_letter_code
_entity_poly.pdbx_strand_id
1 'polypeptide(L)' 'MLSRLLKLMFVGYAIVKAFQYRYHIMNWVLGNERIRKWAVATSMRIPSIRNLFIRSSFRTTSAQ' A
#
# COMPACT_ATOMS: atom_id res chain seq x y z
N MET A 1 -13.08 17.31 21.02
CA MET A 1 -12.02 16.33 21.34
C MET A 1 -12.42 14.90 21.01
N LEU A 2 -13.66 14.50 21.30
CA LEU A 2 -14.23 13.18 20.98
C LEU A 2 -14.05 12.74 19.51
N SER A 3 -14.25 13.66 18.57
CA SER A 3 -14.08 13.40 17.13
C SER A 3 -12.64 13.13 16.69
N ARG A 4 -11.63 13.63 17.42
CA ARG A 4 -10.21 13.29 17.16
C ARG A 4 -9.88 11.89 17.68
N LEU A 5 -10.40 11.52 18.85
CA LEU A 5 -10.26 10.19 19.44
C LEU A 5 -10.93 9.11 18.57
N LEU A 6 -12.14 9.37 18.08
CA LEU A 6 -12.84 8.46 17.17
C LEU A 6 -12.07 8.28 15.85
N LYS A 7 -11.52 9.35 15.27
CA LYS A 7 -10.65 9.24 14.08
C LYS A 7 -9.42 8.38 14.34
N LEU A 8 -8.75 8.57 15.47
CA LEU A 8 -7.57 7.78 15.87
C LEU A 8 -7.92 6.30 16.06
N MET A 9 -9.03 6.00 16.74
CA MET A 9 -9.53 4.63 16.88
C MET A 9 -9.89 4.01 15.53
N PHE A 10 -10.53 4.77 14.64
CA PHE A 10 -10.90 4.28 13.31
C PHE A 10 -9.68 3.98 12.44
N VAL A 11 -8.65 4.84 12.51
CA VAL A 11 -7.37 4.63 11.82
C VAL A 11 -6.65 3.41 12.40
N GLY A 12 -6.59 3.26 13.73
CA GLY A 12 -6.00 2.09 14.37
C GLY A 12 -6.72 0.79 14.00
N TYR A 13 -8.06 0.80 14.02
CA TYR A 13 -8.88 -0.33 13.62
C TYR A 13 -8.69 -0.68 12.14
N ALA A 14 -8.64 0.32 11.27
CA ALA A 14 -8.37 0.14 9.84
C ALA A 14 -6.99 -0.50 9.60
N ILE A 15 -5.96 -0.08 10.35
CA ILE A 15 -4.62 -0.69 10.29
C ILE A 15 -4.66 -2.15 10.74
N VAL A 16 -5.30 -2.46 11.87
CA VAL A 16 -5.40 -3.84 12.37
C VAL A 16 -6.11 -4.76 11.38
N LYS A 17 -7.25 -4.31 10.83
CA LYS A 17 -7.97 -5.04 9.77
C LYS A 17 -7.13 -5.13 8.50
N ALA A 18 -6.32 -4.13 8.18
CA ALA A 18 -5.40 -4.15 7.04
C ALA A 18 -4.36 -5.28 7.15
N PHE A 19 -3.81 -5.50 8.34
CA PHE A 19 -2.89 -6.61 8.58
C PHE A 19 -3.58 -7.97 8.56
N GLN A 20 -4.77 -8.08 9.17
CA GLN A 20 -5.51 -9.34 9.24
C GLN A 20 -5.99 -9.82 7.86
N TYR A 21 -6.47 -8.90 7.02
CA TYR A 21 -6.99 -9.18 5.67
C TYR A 21 -5.99 -8.81 4.57
N ARG A 22 -4.68 -8.86 4.85
CA ARG A 22 -3.61 -8.41 3.95
C ARG A 22 -3.82 -8.82 2.49
N TYR A 23 -4.22 -10.07 2.26
CA TYR A 23 -4.42 -10.64 0.94
C TYR A 23 -5.73 -10.18 0.27
N HIS A 24 -6.81 -10.05 1.04
CA HIS A 24 -8.09 -9.60 0.53
C HIS A 24 -8.04 -8.12 0.14
N ILE A 25 -7.32 -7.33 0.93
CA ILE A 25 -7.10 -5.91 0.66
C ILE A 25 -6.16 -5.72 -0.51
N MET A 26 -5.07 -6.50 -0.61
CA MET A 26 -4.24 -6.49 -1.81
C MET A 26 -5.05 -6.84 -3.06
N ASN A 27 -5.94 -7.84 -2.99
CA ASN A 27 -6.77 -8.21 -4.12
C ASN A 27 -7.75 -7.08 -4.51
N TRP A 28 -8.33 -6.40 -3.53
CA TRP A 28 -9.22 -5.26 -3.75
C TRP A 28 -8.48 -4.03 -4.31
N VAL A 29 -7.28 -3.75 -3.78
CA VAL A 29 -6.40 -2.66 -4.24
C VAL A 29 -5.88 -2.92 -5.66
N LEU A 30 -5.49 -4.15 -5.98
CA LEU A 30 -4.98 -4.53 -7.30
C LEU A 30 -6.10 -4.70 -8.34
N GLY A 31 -7.29 -5.10 -7.91
CA GLY A 31 -8.48 -5.26 -8.75
C GLY A 31 -9.11 -3.92 -9.16
N ASN A 32 -8.92 -2.86 -8.39
CA ASN A 32 -9.41 -1.52 -8.75
C ASN A 32 -8.32 -0.68 -9.43
N GLU A 33 -8.49 -0.40 -10.72
CA GLU A 33 -7.51 0.33 -11.53
C GLU A 33 -7.15 1.71 -10.95
N ARG A 34 -8.11 2.45 -10.40
CA ARG A 34 -7.87 3.79 -9.83
C ARG A 34 -7.01 3.71 -8.57
N ILE A 35 -7.33 2.77 -7.68
CA ILE A 35 -6.59 2.58 -6.43
C ILE A 35 -5.18 2.08 -6.72
N ARG A 36 -5.03 1.15 -7.67
CA ARG A 36 -3.72 0.67 -8.13
C ARG A 36 -2.86 1.81 -8.68
N LYS A 37 -3.39 2.63 -9.59
CA LYS A 37 -2.66 3.78 -10.16
C LYS A 37 -2.25 4.77 -9.08
N TRP A 38 -3.14 5.07 -8.14
CA TRP A 38 -2.84 5.97 -7.02
C TRP A 38 -1.75 5.39 -6.09
N ALA A 39 -1.83 4.11 -5.75
CA ALA A 39 -0.85 3.44 -4.90
C ALA A 39 0.54 3.40 -5.55
N VAL A 40 0.61 3.07 -6.85
CA VAL A 40 1.86 3.07 -7.62
C VAL A 40 2.41 4.48 -7.80
N ALA A 41 1.58 5.47 -8.13
CA ALA A 41 2.02 6.85 -8.28
C ALA A 41 2.56 7.42 -6.96
N THR A 42 1.93 7.07 -5.83
CA THR A 42 2.35 7.51 -4.50
C THR A 42 3.66 6.83 -4.09
N SER A 43 3.81 5.52 -4.34
CA SER A 43 5.05 4.80 -4.04
C SER A 43 6.23 5.27 -4.90
N MET A 44 5.97 5.61 -6.17
CA MET A 44 6.98 6.17 -7.10
C MET A 44 7.44 7.58 -6.74
N ARG A 45 6.65 8.34 -5.98
CA ARG A 45 6.99 9.71 -5.56
C ARG A 45 8.06 9.76 -4.46
N ILE A 46 8.25 8.65 -3.72
CA ILE A 46 9.22 8.57 -2.62
C ILE A 46 10.48 7.84 -3.13
N PRO A 47 11.66 8.50 -3.19
CA PRO A 47 12.86 7.92 -3.81
C PRO A 47 13.30 6.57 -3.22
N SER A 48 13.26 6.44 -1.89
CA SER A 48 13.65 5.20 -1.20
C SER A 48 12.71 4.04 -1.53
N ILE A 49 11.39 4.30 -1.57
CA ILE A 49 10.38 3.29 -1.87
C ILE A 49 10.43 2.92 -3.35
N ARG A 50 10.57 3.91 -4.24
CA ARG A 50 10.76 3.72 -5.67
C ARG A 50 11.95 2.81 -5.96
N ASN A 51 13.11 3.08 -5.36
CA ASN A 51 14.31 2.26 -5.57
C ASN A 51 14.10 0.83 -5.06
N LEU A 52 13.43 0.66 -3.92
CA LEU A 52 13.13 -0.66 -3.38
C LEU A 52 12.16 -1.44 -4.26
N PHE A 53 11.14 -0.76 -4.80
CA PHE A 53 10.14 -1.31 -5.70
C PHE A 53 10.74 -1.71 -7.06
N ILE A 54 11.51 -0.81 -7.71
CA ILE A 54 12.21 -1.14 -8.96
C ILE A 54 13.19 -2.29 -8.71
N ARG A 55 13.93 -2.25 -7.61
CA ARG A 55 14.87 -3.30 -7.26
C ARG A 55 14.17 -4.63 -6.97
N SER A 56 12.99 -4.65 -6.34
CA SER A 56 12.27 -5.90 -6.08
C SER A 56 11.58 -6.45 -7.34
N SER A 57 11.02 -5.59 -8.18
CA SER A 57 10.29 -5.99 -9.39
C SER A 57 11.20 -6.42 -10.55
N PHE A 58 12.36 -5.78 -10.72
CA PHE A 58 13.24 -6.03 -11.87
C PHE A 58 14.50 -6.84 -11.56
N ARG A 59 14.78 -7.16 -10.28
CA ARG A 59 15.96 -7.99 -9.94
C ARG A 59 15.90 -9.42 -10.47
N THR A 60 14.71 -9.94 -10.76
CA THR A 60 14.58 -11.27 -11.35
C THR A 60 14.83 -11.26 -12.86
N THR A 61 14.99 -10.09 -13.49
CA THR A 61 15.21 -9.96 -14.94
C THR A 61 16.68 -9.75 -15.32
N SER A 62 17.58 -9.51 -14.36
CA SER A 62 19.04 -9.45 -14.61
C SER A 62 19.70 -10.83 -14.43
N ALA A 63 19.04 -11.87 -14.92
CA ALA A 63 19.57 -13.21 -15.08
C ALA A 63 19.11 -13.72 -16.46
N GLN A 64 19.48 -12.97 -17.50
CA GLN A 64 19.51 -13.39 -18.90
C GLN A 64 20.59 -12.58 -19.61
#